data_AF-A0A6A7Z0X0-F1
#
_entry.id   AF-A0A6A7Z0X0-F1
#
_cell.length_a   1.000
_cell.length_b   1.000
_cell.length_c   1.000
_cell.angle_alpha   90.00
_cell.angle_beta   90.00
_cell.angle_gamma   90.00
#
_symmetry.space_group_name_H-M   'P 1'
#
loop_
_entity.id
_entity.type
_entity.pdbx_description
1 polymer ?
#
loop_
_entity_poly.entity_id
_entity_poly.type
_entity_poly.pdbx_seq_one_letter_code
_entity_poly.pdbx_strand_id
1 'polypeptide(L)' 'DLRIKFVALALAEGANITALCEDFNIGRTTAYKWLKRYKSEGSDGMNNQSRRPHTSPNRTALEPEGQILALNIEHTGWG' A
#
# COMPACT_ATOMS: atom_id res chain seq x y z
N ASP A 1 2.89 -11.71 -7.57
CA ASP A 1 3.10 -10.79 -6.43
C ASP A 1 3.73 -11.55 -5.27
N LEU A 2 4.74 -10.98 -4.62
CA LEU A 2 5.54 -11.62 -3.56
C LEU A 2 4.69 -11.86 -2.28
N ARG A 3 3.67 -11.03 -2.06
CA ARG A 3 2.75 -11.10 -0.90
C ARG A 3 1.79 -12.28 -1.01
N ILE A 4 1.25 -12.53 -2.21
CA ILE A 4 0.35 -13.66 -2.45
C ILE A 4 1.09 -14.99 -2.23
N LYS A 5 2.34 -15.09 -2.68
CA LYS A 5 3.19 -16.27 -2.44
C LYS A 5 3.42 -16.50 -0.94
N PHE A 6 3.75 -15.44 -0.20
CA PHE A 6 3.90 -15.52 1.25
C PHE A 6 2.64 -16.08 1.93
N VAL A 7 1.47 -15.52 1.59
CA VAL A 7 0.21 -15.94 2.22
C VAL A 7 -0.16 -17.39 1.87
N ALA A 8 0.06 -17.81 0.62
CA ALA A 8 -0.18 -19.19 0.22
C ALA A 8 0.68 -20.17 1.05
N LEU A 9 1.95 -19.86 1.27
CA LEU A 9 2.84 -20.67 2.11
C LEU A 9 2.47 -20.59 3.59
N ALA A 10 2.08 -19.42 4.08
CA ALA A 10 1.69 -19.22 5.49
C ALA A 10 0.35 -19.87 5.86
N LEU A 11 -0.50 -20.22 4.87
CA LEU A 11 -1.74 -20.96 5.08
C LEU A 11 -1.56 -22.49 5.01
N ALA A 12 -0.39 -22.97 4.58
CA ALA A 12 -0.09 -24.40 4.58
C ALA A 12 -0.04 -24.95 6.01
N GLU A 13 -0.47 -26.19 6.19
CA GLU A 13 -0.44 -26.86 7.49
C GLU A 13 1.01 -27.00 8.00
N GLY A 14 1.27 -26.57 9.24
CA GLY A 14 2.61 -26.59 9.83
C GLY A 14 3.54 -25.45 9.39
N ALA A 15 3.04 -24.43 8.70
CA ALA A 15 3.86 -23.30 8.26
C ALA A 15 4.48 -22.53 9.46
N ASN A 16 5.80 -22.38 9.43
CA ASN A 16 6.51 -21.56 10.40
C ASN A 16 6.58 -20.11 9.89
N ILE A 17 5.71 -19.25 10.43
CA ILE A 17 5.65 -17.83 10.06
C ILE A 17 7.00 -17.12 10.31
N THR A 18 7.75 -17.52 11.35
CA THR A 18 9.05 -16.89 11.66
C THR A 18 10.06 -17.17 10.56
N ALA A 19 10.22 -18.43 10.15
CA ALA A 19 11.13 -18.79 9.07
C ALA A 19 10.71 -18.17 7.73
N LEU A 20 9.40 -18.13 7.44
CA LEU A 20 8.88 -17.44 6.26
C LEU A 20 9.13 -15.93 6.30
N CYS A 21 9.07 -15.29 7.48
CA CYS A 21 9.40 -13.87 7.60
C CYS A 21 10.87 -13.59 7.27
N GLU A 22 11.78 -14.49 7.65
CA GLU A 22 13.21 -14.39 7.33
C GLU A 22 13.46 -14.59 5.83
N ASP A 23 12.88 -15.64 5.24
CA ASP A 23 13.01 -15.95 3.81
C ASP A 23 12.45 -14.82 2.91
N PHE A 24 11.33 -14.22 3.32
CA PHE A 24 10.69 -13.12 2.60
C PHE A 24 11.20 -11.73 3.02
N ASN A 25 12.13 -11.66 3.98
CA ASN A 25 12.71 -10.44 4.52
C ASN A 25 11.65 -9.40 4.97
N ILE A 26 10.61 -9.88 5.65
CA ILE A 26 9.51 -9.06 6.20
C ILE A 26 9.43 -9.15 7.72
N GLY A 27 8.93 -8.09 8.35
CA GLY A 27 8.60 -8.11 9.77
C GLY A 27 7.35 -8.96 10.06
N ARG A 28 7.33 -9.62 11.24
CA ARG A 28 6.18 -10.39 11.74
C ARG A 28 4.87 -9.57 11.77
N THR A 29 4.94 -8.29 12.10
CA THR A 29 3.79 -7.37 12.10
C THR A 29 3.15 -7.23 10.71
N THR A 30 3.99 -7.14 9.66
CA THR A 30 3.54 -7.13 8.27
C THR A 30 2.93 -8.46 7.87
N ALA A 31 3.55 -9.58 8.24
CA ALA A 31 3.03 -10.92 7.98
C ALA A 31 1.62 -11.12 8.57
N TYR A 32 1.40 -10.77 9.84
CA TYR A 32 0.08 -10.87 10.45
C TYR A 32 -0.95 -9.93 9.82
N LYS A 33 -0.54 -8.71 9.44
CA LYS A 33 -1.40 -7.77 8.72
C LYS A 33 -1.85 -8.35 7.38
N TRP A 34 -0.93 -8.97 6.64
CA TRP A 34 -1.20 -9.65 5.37
C TRP A 34 -2.16 -10.82 5.56
N LEU A 35 -1.92 -11.70 6.54
CA LEU A 35 -2.83 -12.80 6.84
C LEU A 35 -4.23 -12.33 7.22
N LYS A 36 -4.33 -11.27 8.04
CA LYS A 36 -5.62 -10.70 8.43
C LYS A 36 -6.38 -10.14 7.23
N ARG A 37 -5.69 -9.41 6.35
CA ARG A 37 -6.28 -8.86 5.11
C ARG A 37 -6.73 -9.95 4.16
N TYR A 38 -5.89 -10.97 3.95
CA TYR A 38 -6.25 -12.09 3.08
C TYR A 38 -7.47 -12.85 3.60
N LYS A 39 -7.60 -13.04 4.91
CA LYS A 39 -8.80 -13.65 5.51
C LYS A 39 -10.07 -12.82 5.32
N SER A 40 -9.96 -11.50 5.21
CA SER A 40 -11.10 -10.59 5.10
C SER A 40 -11.50 -10.28 3.65
N GLU A 41 -10.51 -10.11 2.78
CA GLU A 41 -10.66 -9.55 1.43
C GLU A 41 -10.13 -10.52 0.35
N GLY A 42 -9.60 -11.68 0.73
CA GLY A 42 -9.01 -12.65 -0.19
C GLY A 42 -7.78 -12.13 -0.91
N SER A 43 -7.64 -12.50 -2.18
CA SER A 43 -6.57 -12.04 -3.07
C SER A 43 -6.61 -10.52 -3.32
N ASP A 44 -7.78 -9.89 -3.22
CA ASP A 44 -7.93 -8.45 -3.48
C ASP A 44 -7.27 -7.58 -2.40
N GLY A 45 -7.26 -8.05 -1.15
CA GLY A 45 -6.60 -7.38 -0.02
C GLY A 45 -5.06 -7.30 -0.13
N MET A 46 -4.47 -7.99 -1.10
CA MET A 46 -3.03 -7.93 -1.41
C MET A 46 -2.68 -6.92 -2.49
N ASN A 47 -3.66 -6.28 -3.13
CA ASN A 47 -3.40 -5.19 -4.05
C ASN A 47 -2.83 -3.97 -3.33
N ASN A 48 -2.18 -3.09 -4.09
CA ASN A 48 -1.68 -1.82 -3.55
C ASN A 48 -2.86 -0.95 -3.13
N GLN A 49 -3.07 -0.85 -1.82
CA GLN A 49 -3.98 0.14 -1.27
C GLN A 49 -3.32 1.52 -1.32
N SER A 50 -4.15 2.53 -1.58
CA SER A 50 -3.72 3.92 -1.57
C SER A 50 -3.04 4.26 -0.24
N ARG A 51 -1.84 4.83 -0.31
CA ARG A 51 -1.13 5.38 0.86
C ARG A 51 -1.65 6.77 1.24
N ARG A 52 -2.62 7.29 0.49
CA ARG A 52 -3.18 8.61 0.73
C ARG A 52 -3.89 8.61 2.08
N PRO A 53 -3.67 9.61 2.94
CA PRO A 53 -4.45 9.76 4.16
C PRO A 53 -5.94 9.85 3.79
N HIS A 54 -6.78 9.12 4.55
CA HIS A 54 -8.23 9.10 4.35
C HIS A 54 -8.86 10.49 4.47
N THR A 55 -8.27 11.32 5.34
CA THR A 55 -8.68 12.70 5.55
C THR A 55 -7.46 13.59 5.43
N SER A 56 -7.57 14.63 4.61
CA SER A 56 -6.58 15.70 4.53
C SER A 56 -7.32 16.99 4.87
N PRO A 57 -7.35 17.39 6.18
CA PRO A 57 -8.13 18.54 6.63
C PRO A 57 -7.71 19.85 5.96
N ASN A 58 -6.44 19.95 5.57
CA ASN A 58 -5.87 21.10 4.86
C ASN A 58 -5.85 20.89 3.33
N ARG A 59 -6.66 19.97 2.79
CA ARG A 59 -6.76 19.82 1.33
C ARG A 59 -7.44 21.06 0.78
N THR A 60 -6.68 21.87 0.06
CA THR A 60 -7.19 22.96 -0.78
C THR A 60 -8.35 22.43 -1.61
N ALA A 61 -9.45 23.19 -1.71
CA ALA A 61 -10.57 22.85 -2.57
C ALA A 61 -10.07 22.64 -4.03
N LEU A 62 -10.78 21.88 -4.86
CA LEU A 62 -10.35 21.57 -6.23
C LEU A 62 -10.23 22.82 -7.15
N GLU A 63 -10.84 23.94 -6.76
CA GLU A 63 -10.93 25.15 -7.58
C GLU A 63 -9.59 25.88 -7.85
N PRO A 64 -8.61 25.99 -6.92
CA PRO A 64 -7.34 26.66 -7.21
C PRO A 64 -6.28 25.74 -7.86
N GLU A 65 -6.46 24.42 -7.85
CA GLU A 65 -5.46 23.48 -8.39
C GLU A 65 -5.28 23.66 -9.91
N GLY A 66 -6.39 23.91 -10.63
CA GLY A 66 -6.35 24.20 -12.07
C GLY A 66 -5.64 25.51 -12.41
N GLN A 67 -5.79 26.54 -11.57
CA GLN A 67 -5.15 27.84 -11.77
C GLN A 67 -3.63 27.77 -11.53
N ILE A 68 -3.19 26.99 -10.54
CA ILE A 68 -1.77 26.78 -10.24
C ILE A 68 -1.10 26.00 -11.39
N LEU A 69 -1.77 24.98 -11.94
CA LEU A 69 -1.30 24.25 -13.12
C LEU A 69 -1.18 25.15 -14.35
N ALA A 70 -2.17 26.01 -14.60
CA ALA A 70 -2.12 26.98 -15.69
C ALA A 70 -0.96 27.98 -15.53
N LEU A 71 -0.76 28.52 -14.32
CA LEU A 71 0.36 29.41 -14.01
C LEU A 71 1.74 28.75 -14.20
N ASN A 72 1.85 27.46 -13.86
CA ASN A 72 3.10 26.70 -14.02
C ASN A 72 3.42 26.45 -15.51
N ILE A 73 2.40 26.20 -16.35
CA ILE A 73 2.57 26.07 -17.80
C ILE A 73 2.97 27.42 -18.42
N GLU A 74 2.40 28.53 -17.94
CA GLU A 74 2.72 29.88 -18.43
C GLU A 74 4.14 30.32 -18.05
N HIS A 75 4.65 29.87 -16.90
CA HIS A 75 5.98 30.21 -16.41
C HIS A 75 6.90 28.98 -16.28
N THR A 76 7.28 28.40 -17.42
CA THR A 76 8.25 27.28 -17.52
C THR A 76 9.69 27.60 -17.06
N GLY A 77 9.97 28.83 -16.63
CA GLY A 77 11.28 29.30 -16.18
C GLY A 77 11.50 29.28 -14.66
N TRP A 78 10.61 28.67 -13.88
CA TRP A 78 10.77 28.52 -12.43
C TRP A 78 11.65 27.30 -12.16
N GLY A 79 12.95 27.47 -12.40
CA GLY A 79 14.03 26.53 -12.11
C GLY A 79 15.17 27.22 -11.40
#